data_AF-A0A7X6Z4U5-F1
#
_entry.id   AF-A0A7X6Z4U5-F1
#
_cell.length_a   1.000
_cell.length_b   1.000
_cell.length_c   1.000
_cell.angle_alpha   90.00
_cell.angle_beta   90.00
_cell.angle_gamma   90.00
#
_symmetry.space_group_name_H-M   'P 1'
#
loop_
_entity.id
_entity.type
_entity.pdbx_description
1 polymer ?
#
loop_
_entity_poly.entity_id
_entity_poly.type
_entity_poly.pdbx_seq_one_letter_code
_entity_poly.pdbx_strand_id
1 'polypeptide(L)'
;MNGAGINILVIINPNAGRHGATGLAARLCGHLRQAGAVVNEVFTTGKGDAREIAFSRASSHELVVACGGDGTLSEVISGLMRLRFPPDVGFLPIGSTCDIARTFKLPSNPVKAAEVILGGSSYPVDIGRIHGSRPQ
;
A
#
# COMPACT_ATOMS: atom_id res chain seq x y z
N MET A 1 -17.73 -20.09 12.72
CA MET A 1 -16.63 -19.55 11.88
C MET A 1 -16.93 -18.07 11.72
N ASN A 2 -16.21 -17.20 12.44
CA ASN A 2 -16.51 -15.77 12.50
C ASN A 2 -16.27 -15.13 11.13
N GLY A 3 -17.34 -14.84 10.39
CA GLY A 3 -17.34 -14.32 9.03
C GLY A 3 -17.12 -12.81 8.94
N ALA A 4 -16.06 -12.28 9.57
CA ALA A 4 -15.62 -10.92 9.34
C ALA A 4 -14.49 -10.95 8.30
N GLY A 5 -14.68 -10.28 7.17
CA GLY A 5 -13.63 -10.16 6.15
C GLY A 5 -12.44 -9.33 6.65
N ILE A 6 -11.29 -9.53 6.01
CA ILE A 6 -10.04 -8.86 6.37
C ILE A 6 -10.19 -7.33 6.31
N ASN A 7 -9.65 -6.62 7.31
CA ASN A 7 -9.65 -5.16 7.37
C ASN A 7 -8.41 -4.59 6.68
N ILE A 8 -8.61 -3.86 5.59
CA ILE A 8 -7.56 -3.35 4.72
C ILE A 8 -7.57 -1.82 4.73
N LEU A 9 -6.42 -1.21 5.07
CA LEU A 9 -6.19 0.21 4.86
C LEU A 9 -5.54 0.42 3.49
N VAL A 10 -6.16 1.20 2.62
CA VAL A 10 -5.61 1.55 1.30
C VAL A 10 -5.17 3.01 1.31
N ILE A 11 -3.86 3.24 1.19
CA ILE A 11 -3.24 4.56 1.18
C ILE A 11 -2.95 4.96 -0.27
N ILE A 12 -3.61 6.01 -0.76
CA ILE A 12 -3.65 6.35 -2.17
C ILE A 12 -2.93 7.68 -2.39
N ASN A 13 -1.87 7.67 -3.19
CA ASN A 13 -1.28 8.90 -3.71
C ASN A 13 -1.98 9.30 -5.02
N PRO A 14 -2.92 10.28 -5.01
CA PRO A 14 -3.69 10.64 -6.21
C PRO A 14 -2.80 11.18 -7.33
N ASN A 15 -1.65 11.76 -6.97
CA ASN A 15 -0.69 12.37 -7.89
C ASN A 15 0.32 11.35 -8.47
N ALA A 16 0.21 10.07 -8.13
CA ALA A 16 1.10 9.05 -8.67
C ALA A 16 0.75 8.72 -10.14
N GLY A 17 1.79 8.63 -10.97
CA GLY A 17 1.68 8.29 -12.40
C GLY A 17 1.09 9.40 -13.28
N ARG A 18 1.41 9.35 -14.58
CA ARG A 18 1.01 10.39 -15.56
C ARG A 18 -0.51 10.53 -15.72
N HIS A 19 -1.26 9.44 -15.53
CA HIS A 19 -2.71 9.39 -15.72
C HIS A 19 -3.49 9.39 -14.39
N GLY A 20 -2.79 9.61 -13.26
CA GLY A 20 -3.37 9.58 -11.91
C GLY A 20 -3.65 8.17 -11.38
N ALA A 21 -3.69 8.06 -10.05
CA ALA A 21 -3.89 6.78 -9.37
C ALA A 21 -5.36 6.47 -9.04
N THR A 22 -6.22 7.48 -8.95
CA THR A 22 -7.56 7.37 -8.36
C THR A 22 -8.45 6.32 -9.04
N GLY A 23 -8.48 6.29 -10.38
CA GLY A 23 -9.29 5.31 -11.10
C GLY A 23 -8.80 3.87 -10.93
N LEU A 24 -7.48 3.68 -10.85
CA LEU A 24 -6.87 2.36 -10.63
C LEU A 24 -7.09 1.89 -9.18
N ALA A 25 -6.91 2.79 -8.21
CA ALA A 25 -7.18 2.53 -6.80
C ALA A 25 -8.66 2.20 -6.55
N ALA A 26 -9.58 2.95 -7.17
CA ALA A 26 -11.02 2.67 -7.08
C ALA A 26 -11.37 1.27 -7.60
N ARG A 27 -10.78 0.86 -8.73
CA ARG A 27 -10.96 -0.51 -9.26
C ARG A 27 -10.42 -1.57 -8.31
N LEU A 28 -9.21 -1.38 -7.78
CA LEU A 28 -8.64 -2.26 -6.77
C LEU A 28 -9.58 -2.39 -5.56
N CYS A 29 -9.99 -1.28 -4.97
CA CYS A 29 -10.85 -1.25 -3.79
C CYS A 29 -12.21 -1.91 -4.07
N GLY A 30 -12.77 -1.71 -5.26
CA GLY A 30 -13.98 -2.40 -5.70
C GLY A 30 -13.81 -3.92 -5.70
N HIS A 31 -12.72 -4.45 -6.25
CA HIS A 31 -12.44 -5.89 -6.25
C HIS A 31 -12.19 -6.45 -4.85
N LEU A 32 -11.45 -5.72 -4.01
CA LEU A 32 -11.22 -6.12 -2.61
C LEU A 32 -12.55 -6.23 -1.84
N ARG A 33 -13.45 -5.25 -1.99
CA ARG A 33 -14.78 -5.27 -1.37
C ARG A 33 -15.66 -6.40 -1.91
N GLN A 34 -15.64 -6.63 -3.21
CA GLN A 34 -16.39 -7.74 -3.84
C GLN A 34 -15.95 -9.11 -3.31
N ALA A 35 -14.69 -9.25 -2.92
CA ALA A 35 -14.16 -10.45 -2.28
C ALA A 35 -14.42 -10.52 -0.77
N GLY A 36 -15.15 -9.55 -0.20
CA GLY A 36 -15.55 -9.54 1.20
C GLY A 36 -14.64 -8.76 2.15
N ALA A 37 -13.60 -8.09 1.66
CA ALA A 37 -12.73 -7.27 2.52
C ALA A 37 -13.41 -5.97 2.97
N VAL A 38 -13.10 -5.52 4.19
CA VAL A 38 -13.49 -4.20 4.70
C VAL A 38 -12.39 -3.21 4.34
N VAL A 39 -12.68 -2.33 3.38
CA VAL A 39 -11.68 -1.44 2.78
C VAL A 39 -11.85 0.01 3.25
N ASN A 40 -10.85 0.52 3.96
CA ASN A 40 -10.72 1.91 4.38
C ASN A 40 -9.76 2.66 3.45
N GLU A 41 -10.28 3.59 2.65
CA GLU A 41 -9.48 4.37 1.70
C GLU A 41 -9.04 5.69 2.32
N VAL A 42 -7.76 6.06 2.16
CA VAL A 42 -7.22 7.34 2.60
C VAL A 42 -6.34 7.92 1.51
N PHE A 43 -6.64 9.14 1.09
CA PHE A 43 -5.85 9.87 0.09
C PHE A 43 -4.76 10.68 0.76
N THR A 44 -3.55 10.62 0.20
CA THR A 44 -2.47 11.51 0.62
C THR A 44 -2.66 12.89 0.01
N THR A 45 -2.19 13.90 0.74
CA THR A 45 -2.24 15.31 0.38
C THR A 45 -0.89 15.85 -0.06
N GLY A 46 0.20 15.15 0.28
CA GLY A 46 1.55 15.57 -0.07
C GLY A 46 2.63 14.60 0.42
N LYS A 47 3.88 15.05 0.30
CA LYS A 47 5.07 14.30 0.74
C LYS A 47 5.04 14.08 2.26
N GLY A 48 5.37 12.86 2.69
CA GLY A 48 5.39 12.44 4.08
C GLY A 48 4.04 12.01 4.63
N ASP A 49 2.94 12.29 3.94
CA ASP A 49 1.60 12.02 4.44
C ASP A 49 1.32 10.50 4.51
N ALA A 50 1.78 9.73 3.52
CA ALA A 50 1.60 8.27 3.53
C ALA A 50 2.27 7.63 4.77
N ARG A 51 3.40 8.18 5.22
CA ARG A 51 4.09 7.74 6.43
C ARG A 51 3.27 8.01 7.68
N GLU A 52 2.73 9.21 7.83
CA GLU A 52 1.95 9.57 9.02
C GLU A 52 0.60 8.85 9.04
N ILE A 53 -0.05 8.65 7.89
CA ILE A 53 -1.26 7.83 7.76
C ILE A 53 -0.97 6.39 8.18
N ALA A 54 0.10 5.77 7.65
CA ALA A 54 0.48 4.41 7.99
C ALA A 54 0.77 4.28 9.49
N PHE A 55 1.53 5.19 10.09
CA PHE A 55 1.83 5.15 11.51
C PHE A 55 0.57 5.33 12.39
N SER A 56 -0.33 6.24 12.02
CA SER A 56 -1.48 6.59 12.87
C SER A 56 -2.67 5.64 12.73
N ARG A 57 -2.83 4.94 11.59
CA ARG A 57 -4.04 4.15 11.30
C ARG A 57 -3.81 2.66 11.12
N ALA A 58 -2.60 2.22 10.79
CA ALA A 58 -2.39 0.83 10.38
C ALA A 58 -2.53 -0.19 11.52
N SER A 59 -2.37 0.21 12.78
CA SER A 59 -2.42 -0.71 13.93
C SER A 59 -3.78 -1.40 14.15
N SER A 60 -4.85 -0.88 13.57
CA SER A 60 -6.19 -1.47 13.61
C SER A 60 -6.55 -2.25 12.34
N HIS A 61 -5.58 -2.51 11.47
CA HIS A 61 -5.79 -3.18 10.19
C HIS A 61 -4.87 -4.40 10.11
N GLU A 62 -5.30 -5.39 9.34
CA GLU A 62 -4.54 -6.63 9.12
C GLU A 62 -3.59 -6.48 7.92
N LEU A 63 -3.94 -5.60 6.98
CA LEU A 63 -3.16 -5.32 5.78
C LEU A 63 -3.19 -3.82 5.44
N VAL A 64 -2.06 -3.30 5.00
CA VAL A 64 -1.96 -1.96 4.41
C VAL A 64 -1.57 -2.07 2.95
N VAL A 65 -2.34 -1.46 2.05
CA VAL A 65 -2.03 -1.40 0.62
C VAL A 65 -1.59 0.00 0.24
N ALA A 66 -0.38 0.12 -0.28
CA ALA A 66 0.09 1.37 -0.89
C ALA A 66 -0.34 1.42 -2.37
N CYS A 67 -0.96 2.51 -2.80
CA CYS A 67 -1.30 2.78 -4.20
C CYS A 67 -0.50 4.00 -4.68
N GLY A 68 0.59 3.75 -5.41
CA GLY A 68 1.50 4.81 -5.85
C GLY A 68 2.80 4.29 -6.46
N GLY A 69 3.83 5.13 -6.47
CA GLY A 69 5.19 4.74 -6.87
C GLY A 69 6.05 4.30 -5.69
N ASP A 70 7.34 4.05 -5.94
CA ASP A 70 8.31 3.60 -4.92
C ASP A 70 8.41 4.56 -3.73
N GLY A 71 8.30 5.87 -3.97
CA GLY A 71 8.28 6.87 -2.89
C GLY A 71 7.08 6.73 -1.95
N THR A 72 5.89 6.45 -2.49
CA THR A 72 4.69 6.21 -1.68
C THR A 72 4.84 4.93 -0.86
N LEU A 73 5.34 3.85 -1.47
CA LEU A 73 5.60 2.61 -0.75
C LEU A 73 6.65 2.78 0.35
N SER A 74 7.74 3.51 0.06
CA SER A 74 8.79 3.83 1.04
C SER A 74 8.25 4.62 2.23
N GLU A 75 7.37 5.61 2.00
CA GLU A 75 6.71 6.36 3.06
C GLU A 75 5.81 5.46 3.93
N VAL A 76 4.97 4.60 3.31
CA VAL A 76 4.14 3.64 4.02
C VAL A 76 5.00 2.72 4.90
N ILE A 77 6.02 2.06 4.33
CA ILE A 77 6.93 1.19 5.07
C ILE A 77 7.59 1.94 6.22
N SER A 78 8.07 3.17 5.99
CA SER A 78 8.67 4.01 7.04
C SER A 78 7.71 4.26 8.20
N GLY A 79 6.41 4.43 7.93
CA GLY A 79 5.39 4.61 8.95
C GLY A 79 5.13 3.33 9.73
N LEU A 80 5.02 2.20 9.03
CA LEU A 80 4.78 0.88 9.64
C LEU A 80 5.96 0.44 10.52
N MET A 81 7.20 0.74 10.13
CA MET A 81 8.38 0.41 10.94
C MET A 81 8.46 1.16 12.27
N ARG A 82 7.58 2.13 12.53
CA ARG A 82 7.42 2.78 13.84
C ARG A 82 6.45 2.01 14.76
N LEU A 83 5.71 1.03 14.22
CA LEU A 83 4.79 0.20 14.99
C LEU A 83 5.52 -0.97 15.63
N ARG A 84 5.04 -1.39 16.82
CA ARG A 84 5.56 -2.58 17.50
C ARG A 84 5.22 -3.87 16.75
N PHE A 85 4.04 -3.92 16.14
CA PHE A 85 3.53 -5.05 15.36
C PHE A 85 2.96 -4.50 14.05
N PRO A 86 3.80 -4.31 13.02
CA PRO A 86 3.33 -3.80 11.74
C PRO A 86 2.47 -4.86 11.02
N PRO A 87 1.36 -4.46 10.37
CA PRO A 87 0.61 -5.34 9.48
C PRO A 87 1.40 -5.65 8.20
N ASP A 88 0.91 -6.64 7.45
CA ASP A 88 1.44 -6.96 6.13
C ASP A 88 1.22 -5.80 5.14
N VAL A 89 2.05 -5.76 4.09
CA VAL A 89 2.02 -4.70 3.07
C VAL A 89 1.68 -5.27 1.70
N GLY A 90 0.60 -4.76 1.12
CA GLY A 90 0.27 -4.91 -0.29
C GLY A 90 0.69 -3.67 -1.09
N PHE A 91 0.79 -3.82 -2.41
CA PHE A 91 1.20 -2.71 -3.27
C PHE A 91 0.51 -2.77 -4.64
N LEU A 92 -0.13 -1.67 -5.01
CA LEU A 92 -0.56 -1.41 -6.38
C LEU A 92 0.40 -0.37 -6.99
N PRO A 93 1.33 -0.82 -7.86
CA PRO A 93 2.28 0.08 -8.49
C PRO A 93 1.58 0.96 -9.52
N ILE A 94 1.76 2.27 -9.38
CA ILE A 94 1.26 3.28 -10.30
C ILE A 94 2.43 3.98 -10.97
N GLY A 95 2.53 3.85 -12.30
CA GLY A 95 3.63 4.36 -13.12
C GLY A 95 4.46 3.25 -13.77
N SER A 96 5.34 3.62 -14.69
CA SER A 96 6.13 2.68 -15.51
C SER A 96 7.51 2.33 -14.92
N THR A 97 8.02 3.15 -13.99
CA THR A 97 9.38 3.06 -13.44
C THR A 97 9.41 2.58 -11.99
N CYS A 98 8.45 1.74 -11.59
CA CYS A 98 8.37 1.23 -10.22
C CYS A 98 9.29 0.02 -10.06
N ASP A 99 10.47 0.23 -9.50
CA ASP A 99 11.54 -0.78 -9.45
C ASP A 99 11.21 -1.93 -8.49
N ILE A 100 10.48 -1.64 -7.41
CA ILE A 100 10.01 -2.64 -6.45
C ILE A 100 9.04 -3.61 -7.14
N ALA A 101 8.09 -3.09 -7.92
CA ALA A 101 7.15 -3.93 -8.65
C ALA A 101 7.85 -4.81 -9.69
N ARG A 102 8.90 -4.32 -10.36
CA ARG A 102 9.68 -5.13 -11.30
C ARG A 102 10.43 -6.26 -10.59
N THR A 103 11.08 -5.93 -9.49
CA THR A 103 11.85 -6.90 -8.67
C THR A 103 10.96 -8.02 -8.16
N PHE A 104 9.79 -7.68 -7.61
CA PHE A 104 8.86 -8.65 -7.05
C PHE A 104 7.80 -9.16 -8.05
N LYS A 105 7.93 -8.81 -9.33
CA LYS A 105 7.01 -9.19 -10.42
C LYS A 105 5.53 -8.90 -10.09
N LEU A 106 5.28 -7.78 -9.42
CA LEU A 106 3.95 -7.39 -8.98
C LEU A 106 3.11 -6.89 -10.17
N PRO A 107 1.82 -7.27 -10.26
CA PRO A 107 0.94 -6.79 -11.30
C PRO A 107 0.60 -5.31 -11.10
N SER A 108 0.64 -4.55 -12.19
CA SER A 108 0.11 -3.16 -12.22
C SER A 108 -1.38 -3.10 -12.59
N ASN A 109 -1.97 -4.23 -12.97
CA ASN A 109 -3.41 -4.32 -13.20
C ASN A 109 -4.15 -4.41 -11.85
N PRO A 110 -5.12 -3.53 -11.55
CA PRO A 110 -5.81 -3.50 -10.26
C PRO A 110 -6.51 -4.81 -9.88
N VAL A 111 -7.04 -5.54 -10.86
CA VAL A 111 -7.75 -6.81 -10.61
C VAL A 111 -6.77 -7.88 -10.16
N LYS A 112 -5.69 -8.05 -10.93
CA LYS A 112 -4.61 -9.00 -10.60
C LYS A 112 -3.92 -8.64 -9.29
N ALA A 113 -3.76 -7.34 -9.02
CA ALA A 113 -3.22 -6.88 -7.74
C ALA A 113 -4.14 -7.26 -6.58
N ALA A 114 -5.46 -7.10 -6.72
CA ALA A 114 -6.43 -7.55 -5.71
C ALA A 114 -6.33 -9.06 -5.45
N GLU A 115 -6.25 -9.86 -6.52
CA GLU A 115 -6.10 -11.33 -6.42
C GLU A 115 -4.83 -11.72 -5.65
N VAL A 116 -3.69 -11.10 -5.96
CA VAL A 116 -2.43 -11.33 -5.24
C VAL A 116 -2.51 -10.85 -3.79
N ILE A 117 -3.14 -9.71 -3.54
CA ILE A 117 -3.31 -9.15 -2.20
C ILE A 117 -4.15 -10.06 -1.30
N LEU A 118 -5.20 -10.67 -1.84
CA LEU A 118 -6.14 -11.50 -1.06
C LEU A 118 -5.73 -12.97 -0.98
N GLY A 119 -5.16 -13.51 -2.05
CA GLY A 119 -4.86 -14.94 -2.19
C GLY A 119 -3.37 -15.29 -2.22
N GLY A 120 -2.49 -14.28 -2.27
CA GLY A 120 -1.04 -14.50 -2.25
C GLY A 120 -0.52 -14.82 -0.85
N SER A 121 0.70 -15.32 -0.80
CA SER A 121 1.44 -15.49 0.47
C SER A 121 2.35 -14.28 0.69
N SER A 122 2.28 -13.69 1.88
CA SER A 122 3.27 -12.72 2.32
C SER A 122 4.60 -13.40 2.59
N TYR A 123 5.69 -12.66 2.43
CA TYR A 123 7.05 -13.10 2.73
C TYR A 123 7.84 -11.95 3.34
N PRO A 124 8.79 -12.24 4.24
CA PRO A 124 9.63 -11.21 4.84
C PRO A 124 10.54 -10.56 3.79
N VAL A 125 10.73 -9.24 3.91
CA VAL A 125 11.63 -8.45 3.07
C VAL A 125 12.52 -7.60 3.98
N ASP A 126 13.82 -7.57 3.71
CA ASP A 126 14.76 -6.74 4.45
C ASP A 126 14.53 -5.25 4.17
N ILE A 127 14.44 -4.45 5.24
CA ILE A 127 14.27 -2.99 5.14
C ILE A 127 15.60 -2.29 5.46
N GLY A 128 16.15 -1.60 4.46
CA GLY A 128 17.30 -0.73 4.65
C GLY A 128 16.93 0.50 5.48
N ARG A 129 17.61 0.73 6.60
CA ARG A 129 17.48 1.94 7.41
C ARG A 129 18.70 2.83 7.23
N ILE A 130 18.50 3.99 6.61
CA ILE A 130 19.54 5.02 6.45
C ILE A 130 19.28 6.13 7.48
N HIS A 131 20.20 6.31 8.43
CA HIS A 131 20.20 7.48 9.29
C HIS A 131 20.93 8.62 8.60
N GLY A 132 20.16 9.62 8.15
CA GLY A 132 20.70 10.88 7.64
C GLY A 132 20.54 11.07 6.14
N SER A 133 19.63 11.96 5.79
CA SER A 133 19.89 12.95 4.75
C SER A 133 19.53 14.30 5.35
N ARG A 134 20.52 15.21 5.42
CA ARG A 134 20.32 16.59 5.84
C ARG A 134 19.14 17.21 5.06
N PRO A 135 18.42 18.18 5.63
CA PRO A 135 17.52 18.99 4.81
C PRO A 135 18.35 19.68 3.73
N GLN A 136 18.00 19.45 2.47
CA GLN A 136 18.24 20.42 1.40
C GLN A 136 16.90 21.10 1.14
#